data_AF-A0A0S8D243-F1
#
_entry.id   AF-A0A0S8D243-F1
#
_cell.length_a   1.000
_cell.length_b   1.000
_cell.length_c   1.000
_cell.angle_alpha   90.00
_cell.angle_beta   90.00
_cell.angle_gamma   90.00
#
_symmetry.space_group_name_H-M   'P 1'
#
loop_
_entity.id
_entity.type
_entity.pdbx_description
1 polymer ?
#
loop_
_entity_poly.entity_id
_entity_poly.type
_entity_poly.pdbx_seq_one_letter_code
_entity_poly.pdbx_strand_id
1 'polypeptide(L)'
;MTNNRRRAFPVISSLQYRFLAMTLIYSFIIVCFFAVAVFAPDILEMRDQSLSQELRSSAASRVLVKHTWVWPAVLSLIIVLSLHSFRAFHRVIGPLYRFRWAFEQIRSGTLVFRVKTRNKDYLQTEEQALNNMLEVLSGKLELVREASKEAFQSVDELEKAANMGNGWTKAQMDLLRAHRDHLERLLSEVQFFRPQNEDQIADRAEQYA
;
A
#
# COMPACT_ATOMS: atom_id res chain seq x y z
N MET A 1 16.13 29.24 6.37
CA MET A 1 16.35 27.79 6.57
C MET A 1 15.02 27.16 6.93
N THR A 2 14.34 26.53 5.97
CA THR A 2 13.01 25.93 6.18
C THR A 2 13.16 24.69 7.06
N ASN A 3 12.58 24.78 8.26
CA ASN A 3 12.65 23.75 9.29
C ASN A 3 11.85 22.54 8.81
N ASN A 4 12.54 21.56 8.21
CA ASN A 4 11.96 20.33 7.69
C ASN A 4 11.56 19.45 8.87
N ARG A 5 10.41 19.75 9.49
CA ARG A 5 9.77 18.95 10.54
C ARG A 5 9.23 17.65 9.93
N ARG A 6 10.13 16.77 9.44
CA ARG A 6 9.79 15.38 9.16
C ARG A 6 9.49 14.74 10.51
N ARG A 7 8.21 14.68 10.87
CA ARG A 7 7.78 13.95 12.06
C ARG A 7 8.17 12.50 11.81
N ALA A 8 9.08 11.98 12.62
CA ALA A 8 9.39 10.57 12.63
C ALA A 8 8.10 9.88 13.06
N PHE A 9 7.29 9.42 12.11
CA PHE A 9 6.14 8.58 12.43
C PHE A 9 6.70 7.42 13.24
N PRO A 10 6.38 7.30 14.54
CA PRO A 10 6.75 6.12 15.29
C PRO A 10 5.88 5.03 14.69
N VAL A 11 6.46 4.27 13.77
CA VAL A 11 5.75 3.25 13.05
C VAL A 11 5.57 2.08 14.01
N ILE A 12 4.54 2.12 14.83
CA ILE A 12 4.13 1.01 15.68
C ILE A 12 3.01 0.25 14.95
N SER A 13 3.27 -0.15 13.70
CA SER A 13 2.36 -1.06 13.00
C SER A 13 2.78 -2.49 13.33
N SER A 14 1.81 -3.37 13.61
CA SER A 14 2.05 -4.80 13.84
C SER A 14 2.83 -5.47 12.70
N LEU A 15 2.76 -4.89 11.49
CA LEU A 15 3.52 -5.33 10.33
C LEU A 15 5.03 -5.10 10.47
N GLN A 16 5.47 -4.04 11.16
CA GLN A 16 6.89 -3.77 11.45
C GLN A 16 7.52 -4.91 12.23
N TYR A 17 6.87 -5.31 13.32
CA TYR A 17 7.39 -6.36 14.20
C TYR A 17 7.39 -7.71 13.50
N ARG A 18 6.39 -8.00 12.66
CA ARG A 18 6.38 -9.21 11.83
C ARG A 18 7.54 -9.23 10.84
N PHE A 19 7.79 -8.12 10.13
CA PHE A 19 8.92 -8.02 9.20
C PHE A 19 10.26 -8.10 9.90
N LEU A 20 10.44 -7.38 11.01
CA LEU A 20 11.66 -7.43 11.82
C LEU A 20 11.90 -8.84 12.34
N ALA A 21 10.87 -9.51 12.86
CA ALA A 21 10.97 -10.89 13.32
C ALA A 21 11.36 -11.85 12.19
N MET A 22 10.74 -11.73 11.01
CA MET A 22 11.13 -12.51 9.83
C MET A 22 12.60 -12.27 9.46
N THR A 23 13.03 -11.00 9.37
CA THR A 23 14.42 -10.64 9.10
C THR A 23 15.38 -11.25 10.12
N LEU A 24 15.06 -11.17 11.41
CA LEU A 24 15.90 -11.74 12.47
C LEU A 24 15.96 -13.27 12.38
N ILE A 25 14.85 -13.94 12.10
CA ILE A 25 14.81 -15.40 11.91
C ILE A 25 15.68 -15.81 10.71
N TYR A 26 15.51 -15.17 9.55
CA TYR A 26 16.34 -15.47 8.39
C TYR A 26 17.81 -15.14 8.61
N SER A 27 18.11 -14.03 9.31
CA SER A 27 19.49 -13.67 9.67
C SER A 27 20.10 -14.72 10.60
N PHE A 28 19.33 -15.22 11.57
CA PHE A 28 19.76 -16.28 12.47
C PHE A 28 20.05 -17.58 11.71
N ILE A 29 19.15 -18.00 10.81
CA ILE A 29 19.35 -19.18 9.96
C ILE A 29 20.64 -19.04 9.13
N ILE A 30 20.86 -17.89 8.51
CA ILE A 30 22.07 -17.60 7.72
C ILE A 30 23.32 -17.69 8.62
N VAL A 31 23.31 -17.05 9.79
CA VAL A 31 24.44 -17.09 10.74
C VAL A 31 24.72 -18.52 11.20
N CYS A 32 23.69 -19.31 11.54
CA CYS A 32 23.85 -20.71 11.92
C CYS A 32 24.44 -21.54 10.78
N PHE A 33 23.96 -21.36 9.55
CA PHE A 33 24.49 -22.04 8.38
C PHE A 33 25.98 -21.71 8.16
N PHE A 34 26.34 -20.43 8.20
CA PHE A 34 27.73 -19.99 8.08
C PHE A 34 28.61 -20.53 9.22
N ALA A 35 28.10 -20.52 10.46
CA ALA A 35 28.83 -21.08 11.60
C ALA A 35 29.13 -22.57 11.39
N VAL A 36 28.13 -23.36 10.99
CA VAL A 36 28.35 -24.78 10.66
C VAL A 36 29.37 -24.92 9.54
N ALA A 37 29.25 -24.19 8.44
CA ALA A 37 30.17 -24.27 7.31
C ALA A 37 31.63 -23.93 7.68
N VAL A 38 31.84 -22.93 8.54
CA VAL A 38 33.17 -22.43 8.92
C VAL A 38 33.84 -23.29 10.00
N PHE A 39 33.07 -23.82 10.95
CA PHE A 39 33.59 -24.54 12.11
C PHE A 39 33.52 -26.07 11.99
N ALA A 40 32.56 -26.63 11.26
CA ALA A 40 32.43 -28.08 11.12
C ALA A 40 33.72 -28.80 10.66
N PRO A 41 34.45 -28.34 9.62
CA PRO A 41 35.65 -29.07 9.17
C PRO A 41 36.73 -29.16 10.26
N ASP A 42 37.03 -28.06 10.97
CA ASP A 42 38.05 -28.09 12.02
C ASP A 42 37.58 -28.85 13.27
N ILE A 43 36.28 -28.82 13.59
CA ILE A 43 35.72 -29.61 14.69
C ILE A 43 35.83 -31.11 14.39
N LEU A 44 35.60 -31.51 13.14
CA LEU A 44 35.75 -32.90 12.70
C LEU A 44 37.23 -33.33 12.77
N GLU A 45 38.15 -32.50 12.25
CA GLU A 45 39.60 -32.78 12.29
C GLU A 45 40.13 -32.86 13.73
N MET A 46 39.67 -31.98 14.63
CA MET A 46 40.06 -32.00 16.05
C MET A 46 39.63 -33.29 16.77
N ARG A 47 38.46 -33.86 16.38
CA ARG A 47 37.88 -35.06 17.00
C ARG A 47 38.37 -36.37 16.37
N ASP A 48 38.99 -36.32 15.21
CA ASP A 48 39.51 -37.49 14.53
C ASP A 48 40.72 -38.08 15.29
N GLN A 49 40.54 -39.27 15.85
CA GLN A 49 41.57 -39.97 16.62
C GLN A 49 42.65 -40.60 15.74
N SER A 50 42.42 -40.72 14.43
CA SER A 50 43.40 -41.25 13.48
C SER A 50 44.50 -40.24 13.12
N LEU A 51 44.25 -38.95 13.35
CA LEU A 51 45.19 -37.87 13.07
C LEU A 51 46.22 -37.70 14.20
N SER A 52 47.40 -37.17 13.84
CA SER A 52 48.45 -36.86 14.80
C SER A 52 47.96 -35.84 15.83
N GLN A 53 48.54 -35.90 17.04
CA GLN A 53 48.23 -34.94 18.10
C GLN A 53 48.54 -33.50 17.70
N GLU A 54 49.56 -33.32 16.84
CA GLU A 54 49.91 -32.02 16.27
C GLU A 54 48.82 -31.46 15.34
N LEU A 55 48.28 -32.27 14.43
CA LEU A 55 47.17 -31.85 13.54
C LEU A 55 45.93 -31.45 14.34
N ARG A 56 45.57 -32.27 15.34
CA ARG A 56 44.41 -32.01 16.20
C ARG A 56 44.56 -30.73 17.02
N SER A 57 45.76 -30.45 17.51
CA SER A 57 46.10 -29.20 18.22
C SER A 57 46.05 -27.98 17.29
N SER A 58 46.50 -28.13 16.05
CA SER A 58 46.39 -27.10 15.02
C SER A 58 44.93 -26.79 14.71
N ALA A 59 44.08 -27.81 14.54
CA ALA A 59 42.64 -27.65 14.31
C ALA A 59 41.95 -26.91 15.47
N ALA A 60 42.23 -27.29 16.73
CA ALA A 60 41.71 -26.60 17.92
C ALA A 60 42.12 -25.12 17.94
N SER A 61 43.38 -24.82 17.59
CA SER A 61 43.91 -23.46 17.51
C SER A 61 43.20 -22.63 16.43
N ARG A 62 42.92 -23.23 15.26
CA ARG A 62 42.14 -22.58 14.18
C ARG A 62 40.72 -22.26 14.62
N VAL A 63 40.04 -23.17 15.33
CA VAL A 63 38.71 -22.92 15.92
C VAL A 63 38.75 -21.74 16.88
N LEU A 64 39.74 -21.69 17.79
CA LEU A 64 39.87 -20.62 18.77
C LEU A 64 40.09 -19.26 18.10
N VAL A 65 40.96 -19.19 17.09
CA VAL A 65 41.19 -17.96 16.31
C VAL A 65 39.93 -17.54 15.56
N LYS A 66 39.25 -18.46 14.88
CA LYS A 66 37.99 -18.19 14.16
C LYS A 66 36.91 -17.67 15.10
N HIS A 67 36.78 -18.25 16.29
CA HIS A 67 35.80 -17.84 17.30
C HIS A 67 35.94 -16.36 17.69
N THR A 68 37.18 -15.88 17.87
CA THR A 68 37.46 -14.47 18.23
C THR A 68 36.97 -13.49 17.17
N TRP A 69 37.09 -13.82 15.88
CA TRP A 69 36.67 -12.94 14.78
C TRP A 69 35.21 -13.12 14.36
N VAL A 70 34.62 -14.29 14.62
CA VAL A 70 33.23 -14.59 14.25
C VAL A 70 32.23 -13.72 15.00
N TRP A 71 32.38 -13.49 16.31
CA TRP A 71 31.41 -12.70 17.06
C TRP A 71 31.29 -11.24 16.60
N PRO A 72 32.41 -10.49 16.42
CA PRO A 72 32.34 -9.16 15.81
C PRO A 72 31.74 -9.17 14.42
N ALA A 73 32.06 -10.17 13.59
CA ALA A 73 31.52 -10.28 12.23
C ALA A 73 30.01 -10.53 12.24
N VAL A 74 29.52 -11.45 13.08
CA VAL A 74 28.09 -11.75 13.26
C VAL A 74 27.34 -10.54 13.77
N LEU A 75 27.85 -9.85 14.79
CA LEU A 75 27.22 -8.65 15.32
C LEU A 75 27.14 -7.55 14.24
N SER A 76 28.23 -7.34 13.50
CA SER A 76 28.26 -6.39 12.39
C SER A 76 27.25 -6.74 11.31
N LEU A 77 27.14 -8.02 10.95
CA LEU A 77 26.17 -8.50 9.96
C LEU A 77 24.73 -8.27 10.43
N ILE A 78 24.40 -8.59 11.68
CA ILE A 78 23.07 -8.36 12.26
C ILE A 78 22.72 -6.87 12.21
N ILE A 79 23.64 -5.98 12.55
CA ILE A 79 23.43 -4.53 12.49
C ILE A 79 23.16 -4.07 11.07
N VAL A 80 23.99 -4.50 10.10
CA VAL A 80 23.84 -4.15 8.68
C VAL A 80 22.50 -4.65 8.13
N LEU A 81 22.15 -5.90 8.38
CA LEU A 81 20.88 -6.50 7.93
C LEU A 81 19.67 -5.82 8.56
N SER A 82 19.75 -5.50 9.85
CA SER A 82 18.68 -4.79 10.56
C SER A 82 18.46 -3.39 10.01
N LEU A 83 19.56 -2.62 9.83
CA LEU A 83 19.50 -1.27 9.27
C LEU A 83 18.97 -1.27 7.83
N HIS A 84 19.46 -2.19 7.00
CA HIS A 84 19.01 -2.34 5.63
C HIS A 84 17.52 -2.69 5.56
N SER A 85 17.08 -3.68 6.36
CA SER A 85 15.69 -4.13 6.38
C SER A 85 14.75 -3.03 6.88
N PHE A 86 15.13 -2.32 7.95
CA PHE A 86 14.38 -1.18 8.46
C PHE A 86 14.21 -0.10 7.39
N ARG A 87 15.30 0.24 6.67
CA ARG A 87 15.27 1.25 5.61
C ARG A 87 14.42 0.81 4.42
N ALA A 88 14.53 -0.45 3.99
CA ALA A 88 13.70 -1.01 2.92
C ALA A 88 12.23 -0.97 3.30
N PHE A 89 11.91 -1.35 4.53
CA PHE A 89 10.54 -1.40 5.02
C PHE A 89 9.89 -0.02 5.13
N HIS A 90 10.64 1.01 5.54
CA HIS A 90 10.15 2.39 5.52
C HIS A 90 9.76 2.88 4.12
N ARG A 91 10.40 2.37 3.06
CA ARG A 91 10.05 2.69 1.66
C ARG A 91 8.77 1.99 1.17
N VAL A 92 8.25 1.02 1.93
CA VAL A 92 6.97 0.33 1.65
C VAL A 92 5.85 0.92 2.49
N ILE A 93 6.06 1.09 3.79
CA ILE A 93 5.00 1.57 4.70
C ILE A 93 4.55 3.00 4.40
N GLY A 94 5.49 3.89 4.07
CA GLY A 94 5.17 5.30 3.78
C GLY A 94 4.06 5.41 2.73
N PRO A 95 4.24 4.81 1.54
CA PRO A 95 3.19 4.72 0.54
C PRO A 95 1.93 4.02 1.04
N LEU A 96 2.04 2.87 1.71
CA LEU A 96 0.86 2.11 2.18
C LEU A 96 -0.09 2.96 3.04
N TYR A 97 0.45 3.87 3.85
CA TYR A 97 -0.38 4.80 4.61
C TYR A 97 -1.17 5.75 3.69
N ARG A 98 -0.52 6.28 2.64
CA ARG A 98 -1.16 7.12 1.62
C ARG A 98 -2.24 6.35 0.84
N PHE A 99 -1.99 5.08 0.53
CA PHE A 99 -3.01 4.19 -0.05
C PHE A 99 -4.20 3.98 0.87
N ARG A 100 -3.96 3.78 2.18
CA ARG A 100 -5.06 3.63 3.15
C ARG A 100 -5.94 4.86 3.21
N TRP A 101 -5.34 6.04 3.18
CA TRP A 101 -6.08 7.30 3.06
C TRP A 101 -6.85 7.37 1.73
N ALA A 102 -6.22 7.02 0.61
CA ALA A 102 -6.89 7.00 -0.70
C ALA A 102 -8.11 6.07 -0.73
N PHE A 103 -8.00 4.87 -0.15
CA PHE A 103 -9.13 3.95 -0.05
C PHE A 103 -10.26 4.51 0.81
N GLU A 104 -9.94 5.27 1.86
CA GLU A 104 -10.94 5.94 2.69
C GLU A 104 -11.66 7.06 1.91
N GLN A 105 -10.93 7.82 1.09
CA GLN A 105 -11.53 8.83 0.21
C GLN A 105 -12.47 8.19 -0.83
N ILE A 106 -12.05 7.08 -1.45
CA ILE A 106 -12.90 6.32 -2.39
C ILE A 106 -14.14 5.81 -1.67
N ARG A 107 -13.99 5.27 -0.46
CA ARG A 107 -15.10 4.80 0.38
C ARG A 107 -16.08 5.91 0.72
N SER A 108 -15.61 7.15 0.88
CA SER A 108 -16.46 8.32 1.12
C SER A 108 -17.05 8.93 -0.16
N GLY A 109 -16.84 8.33 -1.33
CA GLY A 109 -17.35 8.82 -2.62
C GLY A 109 -16.43 9.83 -3.32
N THR A 110 -15.29 10.18 -2.76
CA THR A 110 -14.38 11.15 -3.35
C THR A 110 -13.43 10.44 -4.33
N LEU A 111 -13.44 10.84 -5.60
CA LEU A 111 -12.55 10.27 -6.64
C LEU A 111 -11.61 11.29 -7.27
N VAL A 112 -11.81 12.59 -7.00
CA VAL A 112 -11.02 13.69 -7.56
C VAL A 112 -9.81 13.96 -6.67
N PHE A 113 -8.89 12.99 -6.63
CA PHE A 113 -7.61 13.14 -5.97
C PHE A 113 -6.57 12.28 -6.70
N ARG A 114 -5.29 12.58 -6.46
CA ARG A 114 -4.18 11.74 -6.94
C ARG A 114 -3.30 11.31 -5.78
N VAL A 115 -2.97 10.03 -5.77
CA VAL A 115 -1.94 9.52 -4.89
C VAL A 115 -0.59 9.85 -5.50
N LYS A 116 0.32 10.38 -4.69
CA LYS A 116 1.72 10.57 -5.08
C LYS A 116 2.59 9.85 -4.06
N THR A 117 3.52 9.02 -4.48
CA THR A 117 4.54 8.42 -3.61
C THR A 117 5.88 9.11 -3.86
N ARG A 118 6.88 8.88 -3.00
CA ARG A 118 8.21 9.46 -3.24
C ARG A 118 8.90 8.68 -4.36
N ASN A 119 9.75 9.34 -5.14
CA ASN A 119 10.51 8.74 -6.25
C ASN A 119 11.35 7.49 -5.90
N LYS A 120 11.62 7.25 -4.61
CA LYS A 120 12.37 6.07 -4.16
C LYS A 120 11.47 5.04 -3.47
N ASP A 121 10.18 5.23 -3.37
CA ASP A 121 9.35 4.25 -2.69
C ASP A 121 9.00 3.08 -3.63
N TYR A 122 8.62 1.93 -3.09
CA TYR A 122 8.45 0.70 -3.89
C TYR A 122 7.13 0.65 -4.65
N LEU A 123 6.10 1.38 -4.21
CA LEU A 123 4.71 1.24 -4.69
C LEU A 123 4.34 2.25 -5.79
N GLN A 124 5.26 2.52 -6.72
CA GLN A 124 5.04 3.47 -7.81
C GLN A 124 4.13 2.93 -8.90
N THR A 125 4.22 1.64 -9.19
CA THR A 125 3.36 0.99 -10.19
C THR A 125 1.92 0.99 -9.71
N GLU A 126 1.70 0.71 -8.42
CA GLU A 126 0.40 0.74 -7.76
C GLU A 126 -0.16 2.17 -7.71
N GLU A 127 0.70 3.18 -7.54
CA GLU A 127 0.30 4.59 -7.57
C GLU A 127 -0.26 4.96 -8.95
N GLN A 128 0.47 4.62 -10.01
CA GLN A 128 0.05 4.86 -11.38
C GLN A 128 -1.24 4.13 -11.73
N ALA A 129 -1.33 2.85 -11.34
CA ALA A 129 -2.53 2.04 -11.56
C ALA A 129 -3.75 2.62 -10.84
N LEU A 130 -3.60 3.03 -9.58
CA LEU A 130 -4.67 3.64 -8.80
C LEU A 130 -5.12 4.97 -9.41
N ASN A 131 -4.18 5.84 -9.77
CA ASN A 131 -4.50 7.13 -10.37
C ASN A 131 -5.24 6.98 -11.72
N ASN A 132 -4.80 6.02 -12.56
CA ASN A 132 -5.49 5.70 -13.80
C ASN A 132 -6.92 5.19 -13.55
N MET A 133 -7.08 4.28 -12.58
CA MET A 133 -8.40 3.80 -12.19
C MET A 133 -9.33 4.94 -11.73
N LEU A 134 -8.83 5.86 -10.91
CA LEU A 134 -9.59 7.03 -10.44
C LEU A 134 -10.02 7.94 -11.59
N GLU A 135 -9.12 8.16 -12.56
CA GLU A 135 -9.39 8.97 -13.74
C GLU A 135 -10.49 8.34 -14.62
N VAL A 136 -10.37 7.04 -14.90
CA VAL A 136 -11.37 6.29 -15.69
C VAL A 136 -12.73 6.26 -14.98
N LEU A 137 -12.76 6.01 -13.66
CA LEU A 137 -14.00 5.99 -12.88
C LEU A 137 -14.66 7.36 -12.85
N SER A 138 -13.89 8.42 -12.63
CA SER A 138 -14.40 9.80 -12.60
C SER A 138 -15.01 10.17 -13.96
N GLY A 139 -14.32 9.88 -15.07
CA GLY A 139 -14.84 10.14 -16.41
C GLY A 139 -16.10 9.34 -16.73
N LYS A 140 -16.20 8.07 -16.30
CA LYS A 140 -17.42 7.28 -16.48
C LYS A 140 -18.60 7.84 -15.68
N LEU A 141 -18.37 8.29 -14.45
CA LEU A 141 -19.42 8.89 -13.62
C LEU A 141 -19.92 10.23 -14.19
N GLU A 142 -19.03 11.01 -14.79
CA GLU A 142 -19.39 12.23 -15.49
C GLU A 142 -20.30 11.94 -16.70
N LEU A 143 -19.96 10.94 -17.51
CA LEU A 143 -20.81 10.50 -18.63
C LEU A 143 -22.19 10.03 -18.15
N VAL A 144 -22.26 9.26 -17.05
CA VAL A 144 -23.55 8.83 -16.49
C VAL A 144 -24.36 10.04 -15.99
N ARG A 145 -23.69 11.04 -15.39
CA ARG A 145 -24.35 12.25 -14.90
C ARG A 145 -24.96 13.06 -16.05
N GLU A 146 -24.22 13.28 -17.13
CA GLU A 146 -24.74 13.99 -18.30
C GLU A 146 -25.87 13.21 -18.99
N ALA A 147 -25.72 11.90 -19.19
CA ALA A 147 -26.79 11.06 -19.76
C ALA A 147 -28.06 11.07 -18.88
N SER A 148 -27.90 11.05 -17.56
CA SER A 148 -29.04 11.15 -16.63
C SER A 148 -29.75 12.48 -16.75
N LYS A 149 -29.00 13.58 -16.88
CA LYS A 149 -29.53 14.94 -17.04
C LYS A 149 -30.30 15.09 -18.36
N GLU A 150 -29.77 14.55 -19.46
CA GLU A 150 -30.47 14.52 -20.76
C GLU A 150 -31.76 13.68 -20.69
N ALA A 151 -31.71 12.53 -20.01
CA ALA A 151 -32.90 11.69 -19.79
C ALA A 151 -33.97 12.41 -18.97
N PHE A 152 -33.58 13.15 -17.93
CA PHE A 152 -34.49 13.98 -17.15
C PHE A 152 -35.17 15.07 -17.98
N GLN A 153 -34.41 15.77 -18.83
CA GLN A 153 -34.95 16.79 -19.72
C GLN A 153 -35.99 16.18 -20.68
N SER A 154 -35.67 15.01 -21.24
CA SER A 154 -36.58 14.28 -22.14
C SER A 154 -37.89 13.86 -21.44
N VAL A 155 -37.80 13.39 -20.18
CA VAL A 155 -38.98 13.03 -19.37
C VAL A 155 -39.81 14.27 -19.02
N ASP A 156 -39.18 15.39 -18.68
CA ASP A 156 -39.86 16.66 -18.37
C ASP A 156 -40.60 17.23 -19.60
N GLU A 157 -40.01 17.12 -20.80
CA GLU A 157 -40.66 17.48 -22.06
C GLU A 157 -41.86 16.57 -22.35
N LEU A 158 -41.73 15.26 -22.14
CA LEU A 158 -42.85 14.31 -22.28
C LEU A 158 -43.98 14.60 -21.30
N GLU A 159 -43.67 14.96 -20.04
CA GLU A 159 -44.65 15.31 -19.03
C GLU A 159 -45.41 16.60 -19.40
N LYS A 160 -44.70 17.62 -19.91
CA LYS A 160 -45.32 18.86 -20.43
C LYS A 160 -46.24 18.57 -21.61
N ALA A 161 -45.79 17.78 -22.58
CA ALA A 161 -46.58 17.40 -23.74
C ALA A 161 -47.83 16.58 -23.36
N ALA A 162 -47.70 15.67 -22.38
CA ALA A 162 -48.81 14.90 -21.84
C ALA A 162 -49.87 15.77 -21.15
N ASN A 163 -49.44 16.79 -20.41
CA ASN A 163 -50.35 17.72 -19.74
C ASN A 163 -51.03 18.72 -20.70
N MET A 164 -50.49 18.93 -21.90
CA MET A 164 -51.05 19.83 -22.92
C MET A 164 -52.00 19.11 -23.91
N GLY A 165 -52.02 17.77 -23.95
CA GLY A 165 -52.82 16.99 -24.91
C GLY A 165 -53.80 16.01 -24.23
N ASN A 166 -55.02 15.87 -24.76
CA ASN A 166 -56.06 15.00 -24.20
C ASN A 166 -55.88 13.48 -24.49
N GLY A 167 -54.66 13.00 -24.74
CA GLY A 167 -54.40 11.66 -25.30
C GLY A 167 -53.79 10.63 -24.36
N TRP A 168 -53.40 11.01 -23.14
CA TRP A 168 -52.65 10.13 -22.24
C TRP A 168 -53.57 9.42 -21.25
N THR A 169 -53.40 8.10 -21.14
CA THR A 169 -54.08 7.29 -20.14
C THR A 169 -53.38 7.41 -18.78
N LYS A 170 -54.13 7.18 -17.69
CA LYS A 170 -53.58 7.15 -16.34
C LYS A 170 -52.38 6.20 -16.21
N ALA A 171 -52.45 5.01 -16.84
CA ALA A 171 -51.36 4.03 -16.82
C ALA A 171 -50.07 4.55 -17.47
N GLN A 172 -50.16 5.34 -18.54
CA GLN A 172 -49.00 5.96 -19.20
C GLN A 172 -48.38 7.06 -18.33
N MET A 173 -49.21 7.86 -17.63
CA MET A 173 -48.73 8.86 -16.69
C MET A 173 -48.05 8.22 -15.47
N ASP A 174 -48.60 7.12 -14.96
CA ASP A 174 -48.00 6.37 -13.85
C ASP A 174 -46.64 5.75 -14.25
N LEU A 175 -46.52 5.25 -15.49
CA LEU A 175 -45.25 4.74 -16.03
C LEU A 175 -44.19 5.86 -16.20
N LEU A 176 -44.61 7.05 -16.66
CA LEU A 176 -43.71 8.20 -16.81
C LEU A 176 -43.16 8.67 -15.46
N ARG A 177 -44.01 8.69 -14.42
CA ARG A 177 -43.59 8.98 -13.04
C ARG A 177 -42.60 7.93 -12.52
N ALA A 178 -42.88 6.65 -12.75
CA ALA A 178 -41.95 5.58 -12.36
C ALA A 178 -40.57 5.72 -13.02
N HIS A 179 -40.51 6.11 -14.31
CA HIS A 179 -39.23 6.38 -14.99
C HIS A 179 -38.50 7.58 -14.40
N ARG A 180 -39.21 8.65 -14.03
CA ARG A 180 -38.64 9.80 -13.33
C ARG A 180 -38.03 9.37 -11.98
N ASP A 181 -38.76 8.61 -11.19
CA ASP A 181 -38.29 8.10 -9.89
C ASP A 181 -37.04 7.21 -10.04
N HIS A 182 -36.97 6.39 -11.09
CA HIS A 182 -35.80 5.58 -11.40
C HIS A 182 -34.57 6.44 -11.76
N LEU A 183 -34.76 7.51 -12.55
CA LEU A 183 -33.70 8.46 -12.87
C LEU A 183 -33.25 9.25 -11.64
N GLU A 184 -34.17 9.63 -10.75
CA GLU A 184 -33.85 10.35 -9.49
C GLU A 184 -33.01 9.46 -8.58
N ARG A 185 -33.37 8.19 -8.47
CA ARG A 185 -32.59 7.21 -7.74
C ARG A 185 -31.20 7.04 -8.35
N LEU A 186 -31.09 6.84 -9.66
CA LEU A 186 -29.80 6.66 -10.32
C LEU A 186 -28.90 7.90 -10.15
N LEU A 187 -29.46 9.09 -10.29
CA LEU A 187 -28.73 10.33 -10.09
C LEU A 187 -28.27 10.48 -8.63
N SER A 188 -29.08 10.08 -7.65
CA SER A 188 -28.71 10.13 -6.23
C SER A 188 -27.49 9.24 -5.91
N GLU A 189 -27.44 8.04 -6.49
CA GLU A 189 -26.32 7.10 -6.32
C GLU A 189 -25.04 7.63 -7.00
N VAL A 190 -25.17 8.26 -8.17
CA VAL A 190 -24.04 8.86 -8.89
C VAL A 190 -23.54 10.13 -8.18
N GLN A 191 -24.44 10.88 -7.52
CA GLN A 191 -24.09 12.06 -6.74
C GLN A 191 -23.41 11.74 -5.41
N PHE A 192 -23.49 10.50 -4.91
CA PHE A 192 -22.63 10.06 -3.80
C PHE A 192 -21.16 10.21 -4.17
N PHE A 193 -20.82 9.95 -5.43
CA PHE A 193 -19.47 10.14 -5.96
C PHE A 193 -19.25 11.59 -6.42
N ARG A 194 -18.95 12.49 -5.48
CA ARG A 194 -18.75 13.93 -5.72
C ARG A 194 -17.28 14.35 -5.59
N PRO A 195 -16.86 15.40 -6.31
CA PRO A 195 -15.65 16.14 -5.97
C PRO A 195 -15.89 16.87 -4.64
N GLN A 196 -15.25 16.43 -3.56
CA GLN A 196 -15.03 17.29 -2.40
C GLN A 196 -13.87 18.23 -2.75
N ASN A 197 -14.02 19.53 -2.52
CA ASN A 197 -13.08 20.59 -2.93
C ASN A 197 -11.60 20.19 -2.77
N GLU A 198 -10.82 20.29 -3.85
CA GLU A 198 -9.38 19.96 -3.92
C GLU A 198 -8.56 20.66 -2.82
N ASP A 199 -8.96 21.86 -2.41
CA ASP A 199 -8.27 22.69 -1.42
C ASP A 199 -8.28 22.10 0.00
N GLN A 200 -9.27 21.29 0.38
CA GLN A 200 -9.29 20.61 1.69
C GLN A 200 -8.56 19.26 1.68
N ILE A 201 -8.31 18.69 0.49
CA ILE A 201 -7.71 17.38 0.30
C ILE A 201 -6.19 17.49 0.29
N ALA A 202 -5.64 18.51 -0.38
CA ALA A 202 -4.20 18.77 -0.40
C ALA A 202 -3.64 19.06 1.01
N ASP A 203 -4.38 19.83 1.81
CA ASP A 203 -3.99 20.25 3.15
C ASP A 203 -3.98 19.07 4.15
N ARG A 204 -4.92 18.12 4.01
CA ARG A 204 -4.92 16.87 4.79
C ARG A 204 -3.84 15.89 4.34
N ALA A 205 -3.58 15.78 3.03
CA ALA A 205 -2.52 14.92 2.51
C ALA A 205 -1.11 15.38 2.93
N GLU A 206 -0.93 16.69 3.16
CA GLU A 206 0.27 17.25 3.81
C GLU A 206 0.27 17.05 5.33
N GLN A 207 -0.89 17.07 5.99
CA GLN A 207 -1.01 16.76 7.42
C GLN A 207 -0.60 15.32 7.76
N TYR A 208 -0.62 14.42 6.76
CA TYR A 208 -0.16 13.03 6.83
C TYR A 208 1.26 12.81 6.28
N ALA A 209 2.01 13.87 5.94
CA ALA A 209 3.42 13.84 5.51
C ALA A 209 4.40 14.14 6.66
#